data_AF-A0A6A6QKE6-F1
#
_entry.id   AF-A0A6A6QKE6-F1
#
_cell.length_a   1.000
_cell.length_b   1.000
_cell.length_c   1.000
_cell.angle_alpha   90.00
_cell.angle_beta   90.00
_cell.angle_gamma   90.00
#
_symmetry.space_group_name_H-M   'P 1'
#
loop_
_entity.id
_entity.type
_entity.pdbx_description
1 polymer ?
#
loop_
_entity_poly.entity_id
_entity_poly.type
_entity_poly.pdbx_seq_one_letter_code
_entity_poly.pdbx_strand_id
1 'polypeptide(L)'
;MARTMGGGVVGAVIEDLTVEKLGAEFERLGRVWRSSACRAAVVGMLEAARGNGWSITEAVAFGTGSFSLDWAMRGRALWQLVVFVDVVTSVKKTVAIRMFAQDPLYTPLDSAFLASLGIAVETEAAKSHLTPSSFLYVPFVDWRILNLVILPGTDPALYIGNLIQGEMTALTHGGPAPLLEEANEVASGWLRGREGRRVPEFEGEGLEGLWCCWRREKGEGGEG
;
A
#
# COMPACT_ATOMS: atom_id res chain seq x y z
N MET A 1 -7.38 35.49 16.08
CA MET A 1 -8.07 35.05 14.85
C MET A 1 -7.57 33.65 14.49
N ALA A 2 -8.32 32.62 14.87
CA ALA A 2 -8.02 31.25 14.50
C ALA A 2 -8.61 30.97 13.11
N ARG A 3 -7.77 30.57 12.15
CA ARG A 3 -8.22 30.06 10.85
C ARG A 3 -8.55 28.58 11.01
N THR A 4 -9.84 28.26 10.95
CA THR A 4 -10.34 26.91 10.75
C THR A 4 -9.93 26.46 9.34
N MET A 5 -9.02 25.49 9.23
CA MET A 5 -8.70 24.86 7.96
C MET A 5 -9.71 23.74 7.68
N GLY A 6 -10.42 23.89 6.56
CA GLY A 6 -11.02 22.86 5.70
C GLY A 6 -11.56 21.59 6.34
N GLY A 7 -12.81 21.62 6.79
CA GLY A 7 -13.64 20.40 6.85
C GLY A 7 -13.98 19.97 5.42
N GLY A 8 -13.24 18.99 4.90
CA GLY A 8 -13.66 18.27 3.70
C GLY A 8 -14.98 17.54 3.99
N VAL A 9 -15.93 17.62 3.06
CA VAL A 9 -17.20 16.89 3.16
C VAL A 9 -16.87 15.41 3.18
N VAL A 10 -16.95 14.78 4.35
CA VAL A 10 -16.94 13.31 4.47
C VAL A 10 -18.21 12.84 3.75
N GLY A 11 -18.07 11.94 2.78
CA GLY A 11 -19.21 11.36 2.06
C GLY A 11 -20.25 10.77 3.01
N ALA A 12 -21.49 10.64 2.57
CA ALA A 12 -22.46 9.89 3.37
C ALA A 12 -22.14 8.39 3.25
N VAL A 13 -22.16 7.66 4.37
CA VAL A 13 -22.08 6.19 4.33
C VAL A 13 -23.23 5.66 3.49
N ILE A 14 -22.93 4.73 2.58
CA ILE A 14 -23.91 4.07 1.71
C ILE A 14 -25.00 3.41 2.58
N GLU A 15 -26.25 3.74 2.29
CA GLU A 15 -27.41 3.18 2.96
C GLU A 15 -27.47 1.64 2.83
N ASP A 16 -27.89 0.97 3.89
CA ASP A 16 -27.96 -0.49 4.01
C ASP A 16 -26.64 -1.27 3.83
N LEU A 17 -25.49 -0.61 3.73
CA LEU A 17 -24.21 -1.31 3.66
C LEU A 17 -23.84 -1.90 5.03
N THR A 18 -23.42 -3.16 5.05
CA THR A 18 -23.02 -3.87 6.28
C THR A 18 -21.67 -4.55 6.10
N VAL A 19 -21.08 -4.99 7.21
CA VAL A 19 -19.83 -5.77 7.22
C VAL A 19 -19.99 -7.05 6.38
N GLU A 20 -21.13 -7.73 6.46
CA GLU A 20 -21.40 -8.96 5.70
C GLU A 20 -21.48 -8.68 4.20
N LYS A 21 -22.10 -7.56 3.79
CA LYS A 21 -22.17 -7.15 2.38
C LYS A 21 -20.78 -6.78 1.84
N LEU A 22 -19.95 -6.13 2.65
CA LEU A 22 -18.55 -5.84 2.30
C LEU A 22 -17.72 -7.12 2.19
N GLY A 23 -17.86 -8.04 3.15
CA GLY A 23 -17.17 -9.34 3.14
C GLY A 23 -17.58 -10.21 1.94
N ALA A 24 -18.86 -10.30 1.62
CA ALA A 24 -19.34 -11.04 0.46
C ALA A 24 -18.77 -10.50 -0.86
N GLU A 25 -18.69 -9.18 -0.99
CA GLU A 25 -18.12 -8.52 -2.17
C GLU A 25 -16.60 -8.71 -2.24
N PHE A 26 -15.90 -8.52 -1.11
CA PHE A 26 -14.47 -8.78 -1.00
C PHE A 26 -14.11 -10.22 -1.42
N GLU A 27 -14.88 -11.21 -0.96
CA GLU A 27 -14.67 -12.60 -1.35
C GLU A 27 -14.94 -12.84 -2.84
N ARG A 28 -15.94 -12.18 -3.41
CA ARG A 28 -16.23 -12.24 -4.85
C ARG A 28 -15.07 -11.67 -5.67
N LEU A 29 -14.58 -10.49 -5.32
CA LEU A 29 -13.43 -9.85 -5.97
C LEU A 29 -12.16 -10.69 -5.76
N GLY A 30 -11.96 -11.25 -4.57
CA GLY A 30 -10.85 -12.14 -4.27
C GLY A 30 -10.79 -13.37 -5.17
N ARG A 31 -11.95 -13.97 -5.51
CA ARG A 31 -12.00 -15.08 -6.48
C ARG A 31 -11.52 -14.65 -7.86
N VAL A 32 -11.98 -13.50 -8.35
CA VAL A 32 -11.60 -12.95 -9.65
C VAL A 32 -10.10 -12.61 -9.68
N TRP A 33 -9.59 -11.95 -8.64
CA TRP A 33 -8.16 -11.65 -8.50
C TRP A 33 -7.31 -12.93 -8.57
N ARG A 34 -7.65 -13.94 -7.75
CA ARG A 34 -6.88 -15.19 -7.69
C ARG A 34 -6.84 -15.97 -9.01
N SER A 35 -7.87 -15.83 -9.86
CA SER A 35 -7.89 -16.44 -11.20
C SER A 35 -7.15 -15.62 -12.28
N SER A 36 -6.69 -14.41 -11.96
CA SER A 36 -6.14 -13.50 -12.96
C SER A 36 -4.66 -13.76 -13.30
N ALA A 37 -4.29 -13.44 -14.54
CA ALA A 37 -2.89 -13.46 -14.97
C ALA A 37 -2.02 -12.44 -14.21
N CYS A 38 -2.60 -11.28 -13.85
CA CYS A 38 -1.91 -10.26 -13.05
C CYS A 38 -1.48 -10.83 -11.69
N ARG A 39 -2.39 -11.49 -10.97
CA ARG A 39 -2.06 -12.15 -9.69
C ARG A 39 -0.95 -13.19 -9.85
N ALA A 40 -1.03 -14.04 -10.88
CA ALA A 40 0.00 -15.03 -11.14
C ALA A 40 1.38 -14.39 -11.36
N ALA A 41 1.43 -13.29 -12.10
CA ALA A 41 2.65 -12.53 -12.32
C ALA A 41 3.16 -11.84 -11.04
N VAL A 42 2.28 -11.25 -10.23
CA VAL A 42 2.65 -10.67 -8.92
C VAL A 42 3.28 -11.73 -8.03
N VAL A 43 2.65 -12.90 -7.88
CA VAL A 43 3.25 -13.99 -7.10
C VAL A 43 4.56 -14.45 -7.70
N GLY A 44 4.67 -14.60 -9.02
CA GLY A 44 5.95 -14.90 -9.68
C GLY A 44 7.05 -13.88 -9.35
N MET A 45 6.73 -12.59 -9.29
CA MET A 45 7.67 -11.55 -8.86
C MET A 45 8.06 -11.72 -7.39
N LEU A 46 7.10 -11.97 -6.50
CA LEU A 46 7.37 -12.17 -5.06
C LEU A 46 8.24 -13.42 -4.82
N GLU A 47 7.99 -14.51 -5.53
CA GLU A 47 8.76 -15.75 -5.46
C GLU A 47 10.21 -15.55 -5.96
N ALA A 48 10.39 -14.80 -7.05
CA ALA A 48 11.72 -14.48 -7.56
C ALA A 48 12.48 -13.50 -6.65
N ALA A 49 11.76 -12.54 -6.06
CA ALA A 49 12.32 -11.49 -5.23
C ALA A 49 12.71 -11.97 -3.82
N ARG A 50 11.94 -12.88 -3.23
CA ARG A 50 12.13 -13.32 -1.85
C ARG A 50 13.38 -14.17 -1.63
N GLY A 51 13.89 -14.83 -2.68
CA GLY A 51 14.94 -15.85 -2.54
C GLY A 51 14.62 -16.81 -1.39
N ASN A 52 15.52 -16.90 -0.41
CA ASN A 52 15.28 -17.59 0.87
C ASN A 52 14.94 -16.64 2.04
N GLY A 53 15.07 -15.32 1.85
CA GLY A 53 15.44 -14.39 2.92
C GLY A 53 14.36 -13.51 3.56
N TRP A 54 13.15 -13.38 3.01
CA TRP A 54 12.15 -12.52 3.67
C TRP A 54 11.62 -13.14 4.97
N SER A 55 11.64 -12.33 6.02
CA SER A 55 11.07 -12.58 7.35
C SER A 55 9.99 -11.54 7.66
N ILE A 56 9.03 -11.37 6.75
CA ILE A 56 7.94 -10.40 6.93
C ILE A 56 7.06 -10.83 8.11
N THR A 57 6.94 -9.97 9.12
CA THR A 57 6.13 -10.17 10.33
C THR A 57 5.00 -9.17 10.47
N GLU A 58 5.09 -8.04 9.78
CA GLU A 58 4.10 -6.97 9.79
C GLU A 58 3.79 -6.52 8.36
N ALA A 59 2.54 -6.17 8.09
CA ALA A 59 2.12 -5.58 6.83
C ALA A 59 1.28 -4.34 7.12
N VAL A 60 1.57 -3.24 6.43
CA VAL A 60 0.93 -1.95 6.67
C VAL A 60 0.41 -1.38 5.36
N ALA A 61 -0.90 -1.14 5.30
CA ALA A 61 -1.56 -0.47 4.19
C ALA A 61 -1.83 1.01 4.51
N PHE A 62 -1.46 1.91 3.60
CA PHE A 62 -1.81 3.33 3.67
C PHE A 62 -2.64 3.75 2.48
N GLY A 63 -3.71 4.51 2.71
CA GLY A 63 -4.38 5.23 1.64
C GLY A 63 -5.23 4.37 0.71
N THR A 64 -5.83 3.28 1.19
CA THR A 64 -6.69 2.41 0.34
C THR A 64 -8.06 3.02 0.05
N GLY A 65 -8.39 4.16 0.65
CA GLY A 65 -9.71 4.77 0.61
C GLY A 65 -10.74 4.06 1.48
N SER A 66 -11.93 4.64 1.53
CA SER A 66 -13.08 4.07 2.25
C SER A 66 -13.81 3.02 1.40
N PHE A 67 -14.31 1.99 2.07
CA PHE A 67 -15.16 0.96 1.45
C PHE A 67 -16.65 1.31 1.57
N SER A 68 -16.99 2.43 2.22
CA SER A 68 -18.36 2.74 2.66
C SER A 68 -18.88 4.13 2.31
N LEU A 69 -18.04 5.09 1.90
CA LEU A 69 -18.42 6.50 1.67
C LEU A 69 -18.93 6.84 0.25
N ASP A 70 -18.60 6.08 -0.80
CA ASP A 70 -19.04 6.32 -2.18
C ASP A 70 -18.96 5.05 -3.03
N TRP A 71 -19.97 4.80 -3.86
CA TRP A 71 -20.01 3.68 -4.79
C TRP A 71 -18.90 3.72 -5.84
N ALA A 72 -18.54 4.90 -6.35
CA ALA A 72 -17.53 5.03 -7.40
C ALA A 72 -16.11 4.68 -6.89
N MET A 73 -15.78 5.09 -5.66
CA MET A 73 -14.47 4.86 -5.07
C MET A 73 -14.36 3.52 -4.33
N ARG A 74 -15.49 2.94 -3.89
CA ARG A 74 -15.55 1.65 -3.19
C ARG A 74 -14.98 0.49 -4.01
N GLY A 75 -15.30 0.42 -5.31
CA GLY A 75 -14.84 -0.67 -6.17
C GLY A 75 -13.31 -0.75 -6.21
N ARG A 76 -12.67 0.41 -6.42
CA ARG A 76 -11.22 0.58 -6.36
C ARG A 76 -10.65 0.22 -4.98
N ALA A 77 -11.23 0.75 -3.91
CA ALA A 77 -10.76 0.50 -2.55
C ALA A 77 -10.78 -1.01 -2.21
N LEU A 78 -11.85 -1.71 -2.58
CA LEU A 78 -11.95 -3.15 -2.38
C LEU A 78 -10.95 -3.95 -3.20
N TRP A 79 -10.67 -3.56 -4.46
CA TRP A 79 -9.60 -4.21 -5.24
C TRP A 79 -8.24 -4.05 -4.60
N GLN A 80 -7.92 -2.85 -4.11
CA GLN A 80 -6.67 -2.58 -3.41
C GLN A 80 -6.54 -3.42 -2.14
N LEU A 81 -7.63 -3.55 -1.37
CA LEU A 81 -7.66 -4.41 -0.19
C LEU A 81 -7.47 -5.89 -0.52
N VAL A 82 -8.11 -6.38 -1.60
CA VAL A 82 -7.94 -7.76 -2.09
C VAL A 82 -6.47 -8.06 -2.41
N VAL A 83 -5.80 -7.14 -3.11
CA VAL A 83 -4.38 -7.29 -3.45
C VAL A 83 -3.52 -7.32 -2.19
N PHE A 84 -3.75 -6.39 -1.26
CA PHE A 84 -3.03 -6.35 0.01
C PHE A 84 -3.11 -7.68 0.77
N VAL A 85 -4.32 -8.20 0.98
CA VAL A 85 -4.56 -9.44 1.72
C VAL A 85 -3.98 -10.66 0.99
N ASP A 86 -4.10 -10.74 -0.34
CA ASP A 86 -3.54 -11.85 -1.13
C ASP A 86 -2.00 -11.83 -1.12
N VAL A 87 -1.37 -10.65 -1.18
CA VAL A 87 0.10 -10.52 -1.08
C VAL A 87 0.58 -10.94 0.30
N VAL A 88 -0.06 -10.48 1.38
CA VAL A 88 0.25 -10.92 2.75
C VAL A 88 0.16 -12.44 2.86
N THR A 89 -0.88 -13.03 2.29
CA THR A 89 -1.07 -14.49 2.27
C THR A 89 0.04 -15.19 1.46
N SER A 90 0.48 -14.60 0.35
CA SER A 90 1.50 -15.17 -0.54
C SER A 90 2.93 -15.10 0.03
N VAL A 91 3.23 -14.08 0.84
CA VAL A 91 4.55 -13.95 1.49
C VAL A 91 4.62 -14.59 2.87
N LYS A 92 3.47 -15.00 3.42
CA LYS A 92 3.39 -15.71 4.70
C LYS A 92 4.10 -17.05 4.62
N LYS A 93 5.06 -17.27 5.53
CA LYS A 93 5.72 -18.57 5.73
C LYS A 93 5.03 -19.37 6.83
N THR A 94 5.55 -19.28 8.05
CA THR A 94 5.13 -20.11 9.20
C THR A 94 4.43 -19.31 10.30
N VAL A 95 4.80 -18.04 10.46
CA VAL A 95 4.24 -17.15 11.49
C VAL A 95 3.12 -16.30 10.88
N ALA A 96 2.09 -15.99 11.68
CA ALA A 96 1.07 -15.04 11.29
C ALA A 96 1.66 -13.63 11.12
N ILE A 97 1.34 -12.98 10.01
CA ILE A 97 1.71 -11.58 9.75
C ILE A 97 0.64 -10.70 10.37
N ARG A 98 1.04 -9.74 11.21
CA ARG A 98 0.12 -8.72 11.75
C ARG A 98 -0.17 -7.69 10.66
N MET A 99 -1.44 -7.37 10.45
CA MET A 99 -1.87 -6.45 9.41
C MET A 99 -2.40 -5.16 10.03
N PHE A 100 -1.94 -4.03 9.50
CA PHE A 100 -2.33 -2.69 9.92
C PHE A 100 -2.80 -1.89 8.72
N ALA A 101 -3.72 -0.98 8.93
CA ALA A 101 -4.22 -0.07 7.89
C ALA A 101 -4.43 1.33 8.44
N GLN A 102 -4.09 2.35 7.66
CA GLN A 102 -4.33 3.74 8.00
C GLN A 102 -4.83 4.52 6.78
N ASP A 103 -6.02 5.12 6.92
CA ASP A 103 -6.60 6.03 5.94
C ASP A 103 -7.50 7.05 6.67
N PRO A 104 -7.36 8.37 6.41
CA PRO A 104 -8.22 9.38 7.02
C PRO A 104 -9.69 9.27 6.62
N LEU A 105 -10.02 8.54 5.56
CA LEU A 105 -11.38 8.34 5.08
C LEU A 105 -12.10 7.17 5.76
N TYR A 106 -11.42 6.37 6.59
CA TYR A 106 -12.08 5.23 7.22
C TYR A 106 -13.23 5.65 8.14
N THR A 107 -14.38 5.02 7.91
CA THR A 107 -15.55 5.14 8.77
C THR A 107 -15.56 4.03 9.84
N PRO A 108 -16.43 4.13 10.86
CA PRO A 108 -16.63 3.02 11.79
C PRO A 108 -17.00 1.69 11.10
N LEU A 109 -17.73 1.74 9.97
CA LEU A 109 -18.07 0.55 9.20
C LEU A 109 -16.83 -0.04 8.50
N ASP A 110 -15.95 0.80 7.95
CA ASP A 110 -14.68 0.35 7.36
C ASP A 110 -13.81 -0.34 8.42
N SER A 111 -13.69 0.26 9.60
CA SER A 111 -12.93 -0.31 10.72
C SER A 111 -13.50 -1.64 11.19
N ALA A 112 -14.81 -1.78 11.30
CA ALA A 112 -15.46 -3.04 11.65
C ALA A 112 -15.23 -4.12 10.58
N PHE A 113 -15.28 -3.74 9.30
CA PHE A 113 -15.01 -4.64 8.19
C PHE A 113 -13.53 -5.08 8.17
N LEU A 114 -12.57 -4.15 8.28
CA LEU A 114 -11.14 -4.47 8.35
C LEU A 114 -10.81 -5.37 9.56
N ALA A 115 -11.42 -5.12 10.72
CA ALA A 115 -11.26 -5.96 11.90
C ALA A 115 -11.76 -7.40 11.66
N SER A 116 -12.84 -7.58 10.88
CA SER A 116 -13.33 -8.92 10.49
C SER A 116 -12.32 -9.70 9.63
N LEU A 117 -11.40 -9.01 8.96
CA LEU A 117 -10.30 -9.59 8.18
C LEU A 117 -8.99 -9.75 8.99
N GLY A 118 -9.00 -9.40 10.28
CA GLY A 118 -7.81 -9.41 11.13
C GLY A 118 -6.85 -8.25 10.88
N ILE A 119 -7.34 -7.12 10.36
CA ILE A 119 -6.57 -5.91 10.08
C ILE A 119 -6.89 -4.85 11.15
N ALA A 120 -5.86 -4.37 11.85
CA ALA A 120 -6.00 -3.30 12.83
C ALA A 120 -5.96 -1.93 12.15
N VAL A 121 -6.95 -1.07 12.43
CA VAL A 121 -6.96 0.31 11.95
C VAL A 121 -6.18 1.20 12.91
N GLU A 122 -5.18 1.89 12.37
CA GLU A 122 -4.32 2.83 13.11
C GLU A 122 -4.68 4.26 12.74
N THR A 123 -4.78 5.14 13.74
CA THR A 123 -5.11 6.56 13.51
C THR A 123 -3.89 7.44 13.35
N GLU A 124 -2.80 7.15 14.07
CA GLU A 124 -1.58 7.98 14.08
C GLU A 124 -0.27 7.18 14.02
N ALA A 125 -0.29 5.87 14.27
CA ALA A 125 0.89 5.09 14.55
C ALA A 125 1.25 4.01 13.51
N ALA A 126 0.55 3.92 12.37
CA ALA A 126 0.82 2.84 11.40
C ALA A 126 2.27 2.81 10.91
N LYS A 127 2.91 3.99 10.81
CA LYS A 127 4.32 4.10 10.41
C LYS A 127 5.27 3.40 11.39
N SER A 128 4.91 3.30 12.67
CA SER A 128 5.74 2.63 13.68
C SER A 128 5.88 1.11 13.48
N HIS A 129 5.00 0.51 12.67
CA HIS A 129 5.06 -0.89 12.26
C HIS A 129 5.94 -1.13 11.02
N LEU A 130 6.56 -0.08 10.47
CA LEU A 130 7.44 -0.20 9.31
C LEU A 130 8.87 -0.49 9.74
N THR A 131 9.22 -1.77 9.73
CA THR A 131 10.54 -2.30 10.10
C THR A 131 11.22 -2.97 8.90
N PRO A 132 12.51 -3.34 8.98
CA PRO A 132 13.15 -4.18 7.97
C PRO A 132 12.47 -5.53 7.70
N SER A 133 11.54 -5.94 8.55
CA SER A 133 10.72 -7.15 8.44
C SER A 133 9.24 -6.82 8.15
N SER A 134 8.96 -5.67 7.53
CA SER A 134 7.59 -5.31 7.15
C SER A 134 7.35 -5.30 5.64
N PHE A 135 6.08 -5.44 5.27
CA PHE A 135 5.53 -5.13 3.95
C PHE A 135 4.78 -3.80 4.00
N LEU A 136 5.15 -2.87 3.13
CA LEU A 136 4.48 -1.58 2.96
C LEU A 136 3.60 -1.60 1.70
N TYR A 137 2.31 -1.35 1.85
CA TYR A 137 1.35 -1.23 0.75
C TYR A 137 0.79 0.19 0.68
N VAL A 138 1.00 0.89 -0.44
CA VAL A 138 0.61 2.31 -0.57
C VAL A 138 0.04 2.60 -1.96
N PRO A 139 -1.21 2.20 -2.25
CA PRO A 139 -1.84 2.43 -3.53
C PRO A 139 -2.33 3.88 -3.67
N PHE A 140 -1.81 4.60 -4.66
CA PHE A 140 -2.24 5.93 -5.11
C PHE A 140 -2.23 7.05 -4.07
N VAL A 141 -1.34 6.97 -3.07
CA VAL A 141 -1.10 8.08 -2.13
C VAL A 141 -0.31 9.19 -2.81
N ASP A 142 -0.67 10.44 -2.53
CA ASP A 142 0.01 11.62 -3.04
C ASP A 142 1.51 11.60 -2.69
N TRP A 143 2.36 12.02 -3.64
CA TRP A 143 3.81 11.98 -3.48
C TRP A 143 4.31 12.74 -2.25
N ARG A 144 3.61 13.80 -1.81
CA ARG A 144 3.98 14.56 -0.61
C ARG A 144 3.81 13.69 0.63
N ILE A 145 2.71 12.94 0.71
CA ILE A 145 2.46 12.04 1.85
C ILE A 145 3.41 10.85 1.77
N LEU A 146 3.59 10.24 0.59
CA LEU A 146 4.50 9.12 0.43
C LEU A 146 5.94 9.51 0.78
N ASN A 147 6.51 10.51 0.12
CA ASN A 147 7.94 10.82 0.21
C ASN A 147 8.30 11.66 1.44
N LEU A 148 7.40 12.48 1.98
CA LEU A 148 7.72 13.35 3.14
C LEU A 148 7.15 12.84 4.47
N VAL A 149 6.18 11.92 4.45
CA VAL A 149 5.55 11.41 5.69
C VAL A 149 5.82 9.92 5.87
N ILE A 150 5.53 9.09 4.88
CA ILE A 150 5.58 7.63 5.02
C ILE A 150 7.02 7.11 4.90
N LEU A 151 7.72 7.40 3.81
CA LEU A 151 9.04 6.84 3.52
C LEU A 151 10.16 7.25 4.48
N PRO A 152 10.26 8.51 4.99
CA PRO A 152 11.39 8.93 5.79
C PRO A 152 11.63 8.05 7.02
N GLY A 153 12.85 7.54 7.18
CA GLY A 153 13.23 6.70 8.33
C GLY A 153 12.67 5.27 8.32
N THR A 154 12.07 4.83 7.21
CA THR A 154 11.53 3.47 7.05
C THR A 154 12.40 2.64 6.11
N ASP A 155 12.36 1.32 6.28
CA ASP A 155 13.14 0.41 5.44
C ASP A 155 12.46 -0.96 5.25
N PRO A 156 11.19 -1.02 4.78
CA PRO A 156 10.43 -2.27 4.66
C PRO A 156 11.10 -3.26 3.70
N ALA A 157 10.95 -4.57 3.94
CA ALA A 157 11.51 -5.61 3.07
C ALA A 157 10.87 -5.57 1.67
N LEU A 158 9.55 -5.33 1.64
CA LEU A 158 8.71 -5.31 0.45
C LEU A 158 7.87 -4.04 0.43
N TYR A 159 7.72 -3.47 -0.76
CA TYR A 159 6.84 -2.35 -1.05
C TYR A 159 5.99 -2.67 -2.27
N ILE A 160 4.69 -2.40 -2.21
CA ILE A 160 3.84 -2.34 -3.40
C ILE A 160 3.02 -1.04 -3.33
N GLY A 161 3.13 -0.20 -4.35
CA GLY A 161 2.47 1.11 -4.35
C GLY A 161 2.79 1.93 -5.58
N ASN A 162 2.66 3.25 -5.48
CA ASN A 162 3.06 4.18 -6.54
C ASN A 162 4.52 3.96 -6.96
N LEU A 163 4.83 4.33 -8.20
CA LEU A 163 6.22 4.54 -8.58
C LEU A 163 6.84 5.62 -7.67
N ILE A 164 7.84 5.23 -6.90
CA ILE A 164 8.67 6.17 -6.15
C ILE A 164 9.65 6.79 -7.14
N GLN A 165 9.61 8.11 -7.30
CA GLN A 165 10.46 8.86 -8.20
C GLN A 165 11.42 9.75 -7.41
N GLY A 166 12.71 9.61 -7.69
CA GLY A 166 13.77 10.44 -7.11
C GLY A 166 14.09 11.72 -7.89
N GLU A 167 13.39 11.96 -9.00
CA GLU A 167 13.64 13.07 -9.93
C GLU A 167 12.33 13.80 -10.30
N MET A 168 11.53 14.13 -9.30
CA MET A 168 10.31 14.92 -9.50
C MET A 168 10.67 16.38 -9.80
N THR A 169 9.93 16.99 -10.74
CA THR A 169 10.07 18.40 -11.10
C THR A 169 8.75 19.14 -10.88
N ALA A 170 8.82 20.46 -10.69
CA ALA A 170 7.62 21.28 -10.56
C ALA A 170 6.69 21.18 -11.79
N LEU A 171 7.27 20.91 -12.97
CA LEU A 171 6.52 20.70 -14.22
C LEU A 171 5.69 19.42 -14.21
N THR A 172 6.15 18.37 -13.51
CA THR A 172 5.53 17.05 -13.53
C THR A 172 4.64 16.79 -12.31
N HIS A 173 4.97 17.39 -11.16
CA HIS A 173 4.34 17.07 -9.88
C HIS A 173 3.73 18.28 -9.15
N GLY A 174 4.01 19.50 -9.62
CA GLY A 174 3.64 20.74 -8.94
C GLY A 174 4.34 20.89 -7.58
N GLY A 175 4.16 22.06 -6.95
CA GLY A 175 4.69 22.35 -5.61
C GLY A 175 5.99 23.18 -5.60
N PRO A 176 6.38 23.68 -4.42
CA PRO A 176 7.55 24.54 -4.27
C PRO A 176 8.86 23.74 -4.38
N ALA A 177 9.87 24.33 -5.02
CA ALA A 177 11.16 23.66 -5.28
C ALA A 177 11.81 23.01 -4.05
N PRO A 178 11.85 23.64 -2.85
CA PRO A 178 12.46 23.01 -1.67
C PRO A 178 11.78 21.70 -1.24
N LEU A 179 10.44 21.59 -1.37
CA LEU A 179 9.73 20.35 -1.01
C LEU A 179 10.00 19.23 -2.02
N LEU A 180 10.21 19.58 -3.30
CA LEU A 180 10.56 18.61 -4.33
C LEU A 180 11.98 18.09 -4.13
N GLU A 181 12.92 18.98 -3.78
CA GLU A 181 14.30 18.61 -3.46
C GLU A 181 14.36 17.62 -2.29
N GLU A 182 13.72 17.96 -1.16
CA GLU A 182 13.63 17.07 0.00
C GLU A 182 12.99 15.71 -0.34
N ALA A 183 11.88 15.73 -1.08
CA ALA A 183 11.20 14.49 -1.46
C ALA A 183 12.03 13.63 -2.42
N ASN A 184 12.78 14.26 -3.33
CA ASN A 184 13.70 13.58 -4.24
C ASN A 184 14.87 12.94 -3.51
N GLU A 185 15.43 13.63 -2.51
CA GLU A 185 16.48 13.07 -1.65
C GLU A 185 15.99 11.86 -0.87
N VAL A 186 14.80 11.93 -0.25
CA VAL A 186 14.20 10.80 0.45
C VAL A 186 13.94 9.64 -0.50
N ALA A 187 13.27 9.89 -1.63
CA ALA A 187 12.93 8.86 -2.60
C ALA A 187 14.17 8.17 -3.17
N SER A 188 15.17 8.96 -3.58
CA SER A 188 16.45 8.44 -4.08
C SER A 188 17.16 7.62 -3.00
N GLY A 189 17.18 8.11 -1.76
CA GLY A 189 17.77 7.42 -0.63
C GLY A 189 17.09 6.09 -0.33
N TRP A 190 15.77 6.06 -0.36
CA TRP A 190 14.95 4.87 -0.11
C TRP A 190 15.13 3.82 -1.20
N LEU A 191 15.27 4.23 -2.47
CA LEU A 191 15.47 3.34 -3.62
C LEU A 191 16.87 2.72 -3.67
N ARG A 192 17.87 3.25 -2.94
CA ARG A 192 19.22 2.67 -2.92
C ARG A 192 19.20 1.23 -2.43
N GLY A 193 19.80 0.33 -3.22
CA GLY A 193 19.87 -1.10 -2.88
C GLY A 193 18.56 -1.86 -3.10
N ARG A 194 17.56 -1.25 -3.77
CA ARG A 194 16.30 -1.90 -4.12
C ARG A 194 16.21 -2.19 -5.61
N GLU A 195 15.45 -3.21 -5.94
CA GLU A 195 14.96 -3.48 -7.29
C GLU A 195 13.45 -3.25 -7.31
N GLY A 196 12.91 -2.79 -8.43
CA GLY A 196 11.49 -2.60 -8.63
C GLY A 196 11.03 -3.11 -9.98
N ARG A 197 9.81 -3.68 -10.03
CA ARG A 197 9.13 -4.06 -11.26
C ARG A 197 7.71 -3.53 -11.26
N ARG A 198 7.24 -3.08 -12.42
CA ARG A 198 5.86 -2.66 -12.59
C ARG A 198 4.93 -3.85 -12.43
N VAL A 199 3.85 -3.67 -11.67
CA VAL A 199 2.76 -4.64 -11.59
C VAL A 199 2.04 -4.66 -12.95
N PRO A 200 1.81 -5.85 -13.55
CA PRO A 200 1.09 -5.93 -14.81
C PRO A 200 -0.31 -5.33 -14.71
N GLU A 201 -0.84 -4.91 -15.86
CA GLU A 201 -2.20 -4.38 -15.91
C GLU A 201 -3.20 -5.45 -15.48
N PHE A 202 -4.19 -5.01 -14.72
CA PHE A 202 -5.29 -5.82 -14.24
C PHE A 202 -6.58 -5.30 -14.87
N GLU A 203 -7.50 -6.20 -15.20
CA GLU A 203 -8.77 -5.84 -15.83
C GLU A 203 -9.72 -5.12 -14.86
N GLY A 204 -9.46 -5.21 -13.55
CA GLY A 204 -10.19 -4.46 -12.53
C GLY A 204 -9.59 -3.08 -12.28
N GLU A 205 -10.46 -2.12 -11.99
CA GLU A 205 -10.08 -0.72 -11.82
C GLU A 205 -9.20 -0.48 -10.60
N GLY A 206 -8.22 0.42 -10.77
CA GLY A 206 -7.54 1.09 -9.67
C GLY A 206 -6.36 0.32 -9.11
N LEU A 207 -5.70 -0.49 -9.95
CA LEU A 207 -4.41 -1.13 -9.71
C LEU A 207 -3.36 -0.73 -10.77
N GLU A 208 -3.74 0.07 -11.76
CA GLU A 208 -2.89 0.45 -12.89
C GLU A 208 -1.74 1.36 -12.45
N GLY A 209 -0.51 0.97 -12.81
CA GLY A 209 0.68 1.79 -12.49
C GLY A 209 1.29 1.52 -11.12
N LEU A 210 0.84 0.49 -10.41
CA LEU A 210 1.52 0.01 -9.20
C LEU A 210 2.90 -0.59 -9.54
N TRP A 211 3.81 -0.49 -8.57
CA TRP A 211 5.17 -1.04 -8.62
C TRP A 211 5.40 -1.91 -7.39
N CYS A 212 6.07 -3.03 -7.61
CA CYS A 212 6.56 -3.93 -6.57
C CYS A 212 8.07 -3.71 -6.42
N CYS A 213 8.51 -3.26 -5.24
CA CYS A 213 9.91 -2.98 -4.94
C CYS A 213 10.38 -3.79 -3.73
N TRP A 214 11.60 -4.31 -3.79
CA TRP A 214 12.20 -5.11 -2.72
C TRP A 214 13.69 -4.84 -2.58
N ARG A 215 14.25 -5.19 -1.42
CA ARG A 215 15.69 -5.11 -1.20
C ARG A 215 16.43 -6.17 -2.01
N ARG A 216 17.53 -5.79 -2.65
CA ARG A 216 18.46 -6.75 -3.25
C ARG A 216 19.17 -7.53 -2.16
N GLU A 217 19.31 -8.85 -2.33
CA GLU A 217 20.25 -9.61 -1.49
C GLU A 217 21.66 -9.03 -1.72
N LYS A 218 22.40 -8.75 -0.64
CA LYS A 218 23.82 -8.46 -0.77
C LYS A 218 24.45 -9.73 -1.32
N GLY A 219 24.96 -9.69 -2.55
CA GLY A 219 25.75 -10.79 -3.09
C GLY A 219 26.88 -11.11 -2.11
N GLU A 220 27.03 -12.37 -1.75
CA GLU A 220 28.23 -12.85 -1.07
C GLU A 220 29.43 -12.57 -1.99
N GLY A 221 30.37 -11.76 -1.52
CA GLY A 221 31.75 -11.75 -2.00
C GLY A 221 32.02 -11.07 -3.36
N GLY A 222 32.55 -9.86 -3.27
CA GLY A 222 33.32 -9.22 -4.32
C GLY A 222 34.43 -8.36 -3.74
N GLU A 223 35.16 -8.88 -2.75
CA GLU A 223 36.50 -8.38 -2.44
C GLU A 223 37.48 -9.10 -3.37
N GLY A 224 38.13 -8.31 -4.22
CA GLY A 224 39.28 -8.67 -5.05
C GLY A 224 40.04 -7.41 -5.37
#